data_AF-A0A7X7LIL3-F1
#
_entry.id   AF-A0A7X7LIL3-F1
#
_cell.length_a   1.000
_cell.length_b   1.000
_cell.length_c   1.000
_cell.angle_alpha   90.00
_cell.angle_beta   90.00
_cell.angle_gamma   90.00
#
_symmetry.space_group_name_H-M   'P 1'
#
loop_
_entity.id
_entity.type
_entity.pdbx_description
1 polymer ?
#
loop_
_entity_poly.entity_id
_entity_poly.type
_entity_poly.pdbx_seq_one_letter_code
_entity_poly.pdbx_strand_id
1 'polypeptide(L)' 'MHIKASPEEVYRALTNSFAIELWSGEPAQMEAVAGSEFSLWNGDIVGKNIEFVENEMIVQQW' A
#
# COMPACT_ATOMS: atom_id res chain seq x y z
N MET A 1 -3.62 -16.10 5.66
CA MET A 1 -4.78 -15.32 5.19
C MET A 1 -5.06 -15.72 3.75
N HIS A 2 -6.33 -15.83 3.32
CA HIS A 2 -6.68 -16.15 1.94
C HIS A 2 -7.74 -15.16 1.45
N ILE A 3 -7.45 -14.44 0.37
CA ILE A 3 -8.34 -13.42 -0.22
C ILE A 3 -8.81 -13.94 -1.58
N LYS A 4 -10.10 -13.81 -1.89
CA LYS A 4 -10.68 -14.18 -3.19
C LYS A 4 -10.44 -13.06 -4.21
N ALA A 5 -9.19 -12.81 -4.54
CA ALA A 5 -8.75 -11.79 -5.49
C ALA A 5 -7.45 -12.26 -6.17
N SER A 6 -7.14 -11.72 -7.34
CA SER A 6 -5.84 -11.98 -7.98
C SER A 6 -4.71 -11.26 -7.24
N PRO A 7 -3.45 -11.71 -7.37
CA PRO A 7 -2.29 -11.00 -6.80
C PRO A 7 -2.20 -9.54 -7.26
N GLU A 8 -2.55 -9.26 -8.52
CA GLU A 8 -2.59 -7.91 -9.09
C GLU A 8 -3.64 -7.02 -8.40
N GLU A 9 -4.84 -7.56 -8.12
CA GLU A 9 -5.88 -6.83 -7.40
C GLU A 9 -5.44 -6.50 -5.97
N VAL A 10 -4.83 -7.45 -5.27
CA VAL A 10 -4.31 -7.24 -3.92
C VAL A 10 -3.17 -6.23 -3.93
N TYR A 11 -2.25 -6.35 -4.88
CA TYR A 11 -1.12 -5.44 -5.01
C TYR A 11 -1.58 -3.99 -5.23
N ARG A 12 -2.52 -3.78 -6.16
CA ARG A 12 -3.11 -2.45 -6.38
C ARG A 12 -3.84 -1.92 -5.15
N ALA A 13 -4.55 -2.78 -4.43
CA ALA A 13 -5.26 -2.38 -3.20
C ALA A 13 -4.31 -1.87 -2.11
N LEU A 14 -3.04 -2.28 -2.13
CA LEU A 14 -2.02 -1.92 -1.14
C LEU A 14 -1.03 -0.83 -1.62
N THR A 15 -1.02 -0.50 -2.91
CA THR A 15 -0.04 0.43 -3.50
C THR A 15 -0.67 1.67 -4.13
N ASN A 16 -2.00 1.75 -4.15
CA ASN A 16 -2.74 2.89 -4.68
C ASN A 16 -3.47 3.64 -3.55
N SER A 17 -3.16 4.93 -3.35
CA SER A 17 -3.76 5.75 -2.31
C SER A 17 -5.29 5.70 -2.32
N PHE A 18 -5.92 5.86 -3.48
CA PHE A 18 -7.38 5.86 -3.59
C PHE A 18 -8.00 4.50 -3.20
N ALA A 19 -7.37 3.40 -3.61
CA ALA A 19 -7.82 2.08 -3.20
C ALA A 19 -7.69 1.88 -1.67
N ILE A 20 -6.60 2.38 -1.08
CA ILE A 20 -6.37 2.34 0.37
C ILE A 20 -7.40 3.16 1.13
N GLU A 21 -7.67 4.38 0.68
CA GLU A 21 -8.73 5.23 1.26
C GLU A 21 -10.08 4.53 1.22
N LEU A 22 -10.40 3.83 0.13
CA LEU A 22 -11.68 3.12 0.00
C LEU A 22 -11.87 2.01 1.03
N TRP A 23 -10.85 1.19 1.29
CA TRP A 23 -10.98 0.07 2.24
C TRP A 23 -10.65 0.45 3.69
N SER A 24 -9.82 1.48 3.90
CA SER A 24 -9.48 1.98 5.24
C SER A 24 -10.50 2.96 5.81
N GLY A 25 -11.23 3.67 4.92
CA GLY A 25 -12.18 4.73 5.29
C GLY A 25 -11.54 6.06 5.66
N GLU A 26 -10.22 6.17 5.61
CA GLU A 26 -9.44 7.33 6.05
C GLU A 26 -8.41 7.75 5.00
N PRO A 27 -7.94 9.01 5.00
CA PRO A 27 -6.93 9.49 4.06
C PRO A 27 -5.64 8.66 4.08
N ALA A 28 -5.08 8.43 2.88
CA ALA A 28 -3.84 7.70 2.72
C ALA A 28 -2.93 8.34 1.65
N GLN A 29 -1.63 8.26 1.88
CA GLN A 29 -0.59 8.61 0.92
C GLN A 29 0.24 7.36 0.65
N MET A 30 0.25 6.92 -0.60
CA MET A 30 0.99 5.75 -1.05
C MET A 30 1.47 5.95 -2.48
N GLU A 31 2.67 5.47 -2.77
CA GLU A 31 3.23 5.45 -4.11
C GLU A 31 4.09 4.19 -4.29
N ALA A 32 3.86 3.45 -5.38
CA ALA A 32 4.59 2.23 -5.75
C ALA A 32 6.02 2.52 -6.27
N VAL A 33 6.76 3.37 -5.57
CA VAL A 33 8.12 3.80 -5.93
C VAL A 33 9.06 3.47 -4.77
N ALA A 34 10.12 2.72 -5.05
CA ALA A 34 11.12 2.41 -4.05
C ALA A 34 11.76 3.70 -3.51
N GLY A 35 11.82 3.81 -2.18
CA GLY A 35 12.34 4.99 -1.48
C GLY A 35 11.30 6.07 -1.16
N SER A 36 10.05 5.95 -1.64
CA SER A 36 8.97 6.88 -1.28
C SER A 36 8.51 6.68 0.17
N GLU A 37 7.93 7.72 0.75
CA GLU A 37 7.27 7.65 2.06
C GLU A 37 5.79 7.30 1.87
N PHE A 38 5.21 6.65 2.88
CA PHE A 38 3.77 6.41 2.93
C PHE A 38 3.19 6.85 4.27
N SER A 39 1.90 7.15 4.26
CA SER A 39 1.12 7.56 5.43
C SER A 39 -0.29 6.97 5.32
N LEU A 40 -0.75 6.29 6.36
CA LEU A 40 -2.06 5.63 6.41
C LEU A 40 -2.86 6.15 7.60
N TRP A 41 -4.19 6.10 7.48
CA TRP A 41 -5.13 6.54 8.51
C TRP A 41 -4.83 7.96 9.01
N ASN A 42 -4.78 8.93 8.09
CA ASN A 42 -4.53 10.34 8.41
C ASN A 42 -3.21 10.60 9.19
N GLY A 43 -2.17 9.79 8.96
CA GLY A 43 -0.86 9.97 9.58
C GLY A 43 -0.63 9.19 10.87
N ASP A 44 -1.57 8.33 11.28
CA ASP A 44 -1.39 7.46 12.43
C ASP A 44 -0.30 6.40 12.21
N ILE A 45 -0.13 5.95 10.97
CA ILE A 45 0.97 5.06 10.56
C ILE A 45 1.73 5.73 9.42
N VAL A 46 3.04 5.88 9.61
CA VAL A 46 3.95 6.41 8.59
C VAL A 46 5.12 5.47 8.41
N GLY A 47 5.69 5.46 7.21
CA GLY A 47 6.79 4.56 6.90
C GLY A 47 7.44 4.86 5.56
N LYS A 48 8.32 3.95 5.15
CA LYS A 48 9.06 4.05 3.90
C LYS A 48 8.91 2.79 3.06
N ASN A 49 8.66 2.98 1.77
CA ASN A 49 8.69 1.91 0.79
C ASN A 49 10.16 1.60 0.44
N ILE A 50 10.56 0.34 0.62
CA ILE A 50 11.95 -0.10 0.42
C ILE A 50 12.11 -0.72 -0.97
N GLU A 51 11.22 -1.63 -1.35
CA GLU A 51 11.30 -2.39 -2.59
C GLU A 51 9.90 -2.83 -3.06
N PHE A 52 9.74 -2.94 -4.38
CA PHE A 52 8.55 -3.45 -5.03
C PHE A 52 8.91 -4.47 -6.10
N VAL A 53 8.20 -5.60 -6.11
CA VAL A 53 8.10 -6.50 -7.25
C VAL A 53 6.63 -6.50 -7.66
N GLU A 54 6.34 -5.91 -8.82
CA GLU A 54 4.97 -5.67 -9.26
C GLU A 54 4.12 -6.94 -9.23
N ASN A 55 2.94 -6.85 -8.59
CA ASN A 55 1.98 -7.95 -8.43
C ASN A 55 2.48 -9.16 -7.61
N GLU A 56 3.64 -9.07 -6.96
CA GLU A 56 4.24 -10.18 -6.21
C GLU A 56 4.64 -9.79 -4.78
N MET A 57 5.39 -8.69 -4.60
CA MET A 57 6.01 -8.35 -3.32
C MET A 57 6.08 -6.85 -3.06
N ILE A 58 5.86 -6.47 -1.80
CA ILE A 58 6.02 -5.12 -1.27
C ILE A 58 6.88 -5.21 -0.01
N VAL A 59 7.96 -4.44 0.08
CA VAL A 59 8.81 -4.35 1.29
C VAL A 59 8.72 -2.94 1.84
N GLN A 60 8.29 -2.83 3.09
CA GLN A 60 8.06 -1.57 3.79
C GLN A 60 8.72 -1.58 5.17
N GLN A 61 9.07 -0.39 5.64
CA GLN A 61 9.50 -0.13 7.02
C GLN A 61 8.46 0.73 7.72
N TRP A 62 8.03 0.34 8.92
CA TRP A 62 7.13 1.08 9.82
C TRP A 62 7.49 0.82 11.29
#